data_AF-A0A9X8YN81-F1
#
_entry.id   AF-A0A9X8YN81-F1
#
_cell.length_a   1.000
_cell.length_b   1.000
_cell.length_c   1.000
_cell.angle_alpha   90.00
_cell.angle_beta   90.00
_cell.angle_gamma   90.00
#
_symmetry.space_group_name_H-M   'P 1'
#
loop_
_entity.id
_entity.type
_entity.pdbx_description
1 polymer ?
#
loop_
_entity_poly.entity_id
_entity_poly.type
_entity_poly.pdbx_seq_one_letter_code
_entity_poly.pdbx_strand_id
1 'polypeptide(L)'
;ATLRAVIERRPLNVDWQVKFRPQPQQNGLYDLIIHNNGPVDAPLPQEVIIRADDCLAADAVGNYRLESAPQRQRFIRISGDQLRAGQSRPLGWLRCQQLTPGGPLVTP
;
A
#
# COMPACT_ATOMS: atom_id res chain seq x y z
N ALA A 1 14.91 0.99 -16.18
CA ALA A 1 13.86 2.00 -16.45
C ALA A 1 14.34 3.42 -16.12
N THR A 2 15.02 3.61 -14.99
CA THR A 2 15.51 4.92 -14.47
C THR A 2 16.38 5.72 -15.44
N LEU A 3 17.38 5.10 -16.09
CA LEU A 3 18.31 5.81 -16.99
C LEU A 3 17.61 6.44 -18.21
N ARG A 4 16.60 5.76 -18.77
CA ARG A 4 15.82 6.26 -19.91
C ARG A 4 15.01 7.51 -19.53
N ALA A 5 14.38 7.52 -18.35
CA ALA A 5 13.61 8.68 -17.88
C ALA A 5 14.48 9.93 -17.68
N VAL A 6 15.72 9.75 -17.21
CA VAL A 6 16.71 10.84 -17.06
C VAL A 6 17.10 11.41 -18.42
N ILE A 7 17.42 10.55 -19.40
CA ILE A 7 17.77 10.96 -20.77
C ILE A 7 16.62 11.74 -21.42
N GLU A 8 15.37 11.31 -21.16
CA GLU A 8 14.17 11.95 -21.68
C GLU A 8 13.70 13.17 -20.87
N ARG A 9 14.45 13.61 -19.84
CA ARG A 9 14.11 14.73 -18.93
C ARG A 9 12.71 14.62 -18.31
N ARG A 10 12.21 13.40 -18.11
CA ARG A 10 10.90 13.21 -17.45
C ARG A 10 11.04 13.44 -15.94
N PRO A 11 10.09 14.12 -15.28
CA PRO A 11 10.11 14.25 -13.83
C PRO A 11 10.06 12.85 -13.20
N LEU A 12 11.01 12.58 -12.32
CA LEU A 12 11.17 11.31 -11.61
C LEU A 12 10.22 11.28 -10.41
N ASN A 13 8.92 11.27 -10.70
CA ASN A 13 7.91 11.21 -9.67
C ASN A 13 7.68 9.76 -9.24
N VAL A 14 7.63 9.57 -7.94
CA VAL A 14 7.17 8.32 -7.35
C VAL A 14 5.67 8.19 -7.53
N ASP A 15 5.22 6.98 -7.86
CA ASP A 15 3.80 6.66 -8.02
C ASP A 15 3.49 5.41 -7.20
N TRP A 16 2.83 5.60 -6.05
CA TRP A 16 2.42 4.53 -5.17
C TRP A 16 1.00 4.07 -5.49
N GLN A 17 0.85 2.78 -5.73
CA GLN A 17 -0.45 2.15 -5.87
C GLN A 17 -0.62 1.05 -4.82
N VAL A 18 -1.74 1.07 -4.11
CA VAL A 18 -2.12 -0.02 -3.20
C VAL A 18 -3.22 -0.84 -3.88
N LYS A 19 -2.94 -2.13 -4.05
CA LYS A 19 -3.81 -3.11 -4.71
C LYS A 19 -4.48 -3.97 -3.63
N PHE A 20 -5.78 -4.17 -3.79
CA PHE A 20 -6.59 -5.05 -2.97
C PHE A 20 -6.82 -6.35 -3.74
N ARG A 21 -6.29 -7.47 -3.25
CA ARG A 21 -6.59 -8.79 -3.82
C ARG A 21 -7.63 -9.49 -2.95
N PRO A 22 -8.87 -9.63 -3.42
CA PRO A 22 -9.89 -10.39 -2.70
C PRO A 22 -9.50 -11.87 -2.64
N GLN A 23 -9.80 -12.52 -1.52
CA GLN A 23 -9.59 -13.96 -1.34
C GLN A 23 -10.86 -14.74 -1.70
N PRO A 24 -10.87 -15.57 -2.77
CA PRO A 24 -12.09 -16.16 -3.31
C PRO A 24 -12.86 -17.06 -2.33
N GLN A 25 -12.16 -17.68 -1.39
CA GLN A 25 -12.75 -18.60 -0.41
C GLN A 25 -13.10 -17.91 0.91
N GLN A 26 -12.78 -16.62 1.06
CA GLN A 26 -12.97 -15.87 2.29
C GLN A 26 -13.56 -14.49 2.01
N ASN A 27 -14.90 -14.40 2.04
CA ASN A 27 -15.61 -13.15 1.83
C ASN A 27 -15.13 -12.06 2.81
N GLY A 28 -14.89 -10.87 2.25
CA GLY A 28 -14.42 -9.71 2.99
C GLY A 28 -12.95 -9.74 3.38
N LEU A 29 -12.18 -10.79 3.04
CA LEU A 29 -10.73 -10.83 3.22
C LEU A 29 -10.03 -10.30 1.97
N TYR A 30 -9.11 -9.36 2.18
CA TYR A 30 -8.29 -8.75 1.14
C TYR A 30 -6.82 -8.77 1.55
N ASP A 31 -5.96 -9.27 0.66
CA ASP A 31 -4.54 -9.00 0.75
C ASP A 31 -4.24 -7.62 0.20
N LEU A 32 -3.36 -6.90 0.87
CA LEU A 32 -2.96 -5.56 0.52
C LEU A 32 -1.52 -5.59 0.01
N ILE A 33 -1.33 -5.09 -1.20
CA ILE A 33 -0.02 -5.03 -1.85
C ILE A 33 0.26 -3.59 -2.22
N ILE A 34 1.40 -3.07 -1.77
CA ILE A 34 1.91 -1.79 -2.26
C ILE A 34 2.79 -2.03 -3.49
N HIS A 35 2.62 -1.20 -4.50
CA HIS A 35 3.33 -1.25 -5.77
C HIS A 35 3.91 0.12 -6.08
N ASN A 36 5.17 0.15 -6.49
CA ASN A 36 5.78 1.35 -7.07
C ASN A 36 5.53 1.32 -8.59
N ASN A 37 4.51 2.02 -9.05
CA ASN A 37 4.21 2.18 -10.47
C ASN A 37 5.08 3.25 -11.14
N GLY A 38 5.91 3.95 -10.37
CA GLY A 38 6.80 5.00 -10.84
C GLY A 38 8.04 4.48 -11.58
N PRO A 39 8.76 5.36 -12.30
CA PRO A 39 9.95 5.00 -13.06
C PRO A 39 11.23 4.92 -12.22
N VAL A 40 11.15 5.25 -10.93
CA VAL A 40 12.31 5.34 -10.02
C VAL A 40 12.10 4.55 -8.74
N ASP A 41 13.20 4.07 -8.19
CA ASP A 41 13.22 3.43 -6.87
C ASP A 41 12.94 4.48 -5.80
N ALA A 42 12.23 4.08 -4.74
CA ALA A 42 11.77 5.02 -3.73
C ALA A 42 11.66 4.39 -2.35
N PRO A 43 11.87 5.15 -1.27
CA PRO A 43 11.62 4.67 0.08
C PRO A 43 10.14 4.29 0.23
N LEU A 44 9.83 3.18 0.91
CA LEU A 44 8.45 2.84 1.25
C LEU A 44 7.73 4.04 1.90
N PRO A 45 6.44 4.31 1.62
CA PRO A 45 5.68 5.38 2.27
C PRO A 45 5.75 5.38 3.79
N GLN A 46 5.66 6.56 4.41
CA GLN A 46 5.56 6.68 5.88
C GLN A 46 4.28 6.05 6.40
N GLU A 47 3.19 6.24 5.68
CA GLU A 47 1.87 5.78 6.10
C GLU A 47 1.00 5.41 4.89
N VAL A 48 0.24 4.33 5.03
CA VAL A 48 -0.88 4.01 4.14
C VAL A 48 -2.14 3.91 4.99
N ILE A 49 -3.17 4.69 4.67
CA ILE A 49 -4.47 4.65 5.35
C ILE A 49 -5.50 4.03 4.42
N ILE A 50 -6.20 3.02 4.91
CA ILE A 50 -7.35 2.42 4.25
C ILE A 50 -8.59 2.80 5.03
N ARG A 51 -9.54 3.45 4.37
CA ARG A 51 -10.88 3.67 4.93
C ARG A 51 -11.70 2.39 4.72
N ALA A 52 -12.13 1.81 5.82
CA ALA A 52 -12.91 0.59 5.82
C ALA A 52 -13.72 0.56 7.11
N ASP A 53 -14.96 0.12 6.98
CA ASP A 53 -15.93 0.04 8.06
C ASP A 53 -16.13 -1.43 8.44
N ASP A 54 -16.50 -1.68 9.70
CA ASP A 54 -16.81 -3.03 10.21
C ASP A 54 -15.69 -4.06 9.94
N CYS A 55 -14.44 -3.65 10.19
CA CYS A 55 -13.29 -4.53 10.10
C CYS A 55 -13.23 -5.49 11.30
N LEU A 56 -13.35 -6.78 11.00
CA LEU A 56 -13.30 -7.87 11.99
C LEU A 56 -11.87 -8.11 12.47
N ALA A 57 -10.91 -8.05 11.55
CA ALA A 57 -9.50 -8.25 11.83
C ALA A 57 -8.66 -7.64 10.70
N ALA A 58 -7.42 -7.28 11.01
CA ALA A 58 -6.42 -6.89 10.04
C ALA A 58 -5.04 -7.10 10.66
N ASP A 59 -4.03 -7.23 9.81
CA ASP A 59 -2.64 -7.28 10.24
C ASP A 59 -1.72 -6.64 9.20
N ALA A 60 -0.59 -6.09 9.67
CA ALA A 60 0.46 -5.55 8.84
C ALA A 60 1.64 -6.53 8.78
N VAL A 61 2.40 -6.51 7.68
CA VAL A 61 3.57 -7.38 7.53
C VAL A 61 4.81 -6.60 7.10
N GLY A 62 5.98 -7.20 7.31
CA GLY A 62 7.25 -6.67 6.84
C GLY A 62 7.63 -5.36 7.54
N ASN A 63 7.62 -4.26 6.79
CA ASN A 63 8.14 -2.97 7.23
C ASN A 63 7.05 -2.04 7.81
N TYR A 64 5.84 -2.55 8.01
CA TYR A 64 4.71 -1.79 8.54
C TYR A 64 4.16 -2.42 9.81
N ARG A 65 3.69 -1.59 10.73
CA ARG A 65 2.80 -1.97 11.83
C ARG A 65 1.40 -1.45 11.58
N LEU A 66 0.40 -2.13 12.10
CA LEU A 66 -1.00 -1.71 12.00
C LEU A 66 -1.41 -0.90 13.23
N GLU A 67 -2.08 0.23 13.00
CA GLU A 67 -2.94 0.90 13.98
C GLU A 67 -4.38 0.88 13.46
N SER A 68 -5.25 0.17 14.18
CA SER A 68 -6.66 0.04 13.82
C SER A 68 -7.52 1.06 14.54
N ALA A 69 -8.43 1.70 13.79
CA ALA A 69 -9.52 2.52 14.29
C ALA A 69 -10.84 2.07 13.63
N PRO A 70 -12.01 2.39 14.20
CA PRO A 70 -13.30 1.85 13.72
C PRO A 70 -13.59 2.03 12.22
N GLN A 71 -13.10 3.11 11.61
CA GLN A 71 -13.36 3.45 10.18
C GLN A 71 -12.08 3.51 9.33
N ARG A 72 -10.92 3.23 9.94
CA ARG A 72 -9.61 3.45 9.32
C ARG A 72 -8.58 2.44 9.81
N GLN A 73 -7.88 1.83 8.87
CA GLN A 73 -6.71 0.99 9.12
C GLN A 73 -5.46 1.74 8.67
N ARG A 74 -4.54 2.03 9.61
CA ARG A 74 -3.32 2.79 9.33
C ARG A 74 -2.11 1.85 9.37
N PHE A 75 -1.43 1.72 8.24
CA PHE A 75 -0.20 0.97 8.11
C PHE A 75 0.97 1.97 8.23
N ILE A 76 1.68 1.93 9.35
CA ILE A 76 2.74 2.89 9.69
C ILE A 76 4.09 2.21 9.52
N ARG A 77 4.99 2.83 8.75
CA ARG A 77 6.32 2.30 8.49
C ARG A 77 7.14 2.24 9.78
N ILE A 78 7.68 1.07 10.10
CA ILE A 78 8.53 0.83 11.29
C ILE A 78 10.01 0.64 10.95
N SER A 79 10.33 0.35 9.69
CA SER A 79 11.71 0.25 9.22
C SER A 79 11.81 0.68 7.76
N GLY A 80 12.95 1.27 7.40
CA GLY A 80 13.18 1.81 6.06
C GLY A 80 13.65 0.72 5.09
N ASP A 81 13.03 0.69 3.91
CA ASP A 81 13.50 -0.05 2.74
C ASP A 81 13.11 0.74 1.48
N GLN A 82 13.77 0.46 0.35
CA GLN A 82 13.39 0.99 -0.94
C GLN A 82 12.54 -0.03 -1.71
N LEU A 83 11.41 0.43 -2.25
CA LEU A 83 10.68 -0.33 -3.25
C LEU A 83 11.14 0.11 -4.65
N ARG A 84 11.78 -0.81 -5.37
CA ARG A 84 12.28 -0.56 -6.73
C ARG A 84 11.13 -0.24 -7.69
N ALA A 85 11.43 0.51 -8.74
CA ALA A 85 10.49 0.83 -9.82
C ALA A 85 9.84 -0.45 -10.39
N GLY A 86 8.52 -0.46 -10.50
CA GLY A 86 7.74 -1.59 -11.01
C GLY A 86 7.67 -2.81 -10.07
N GLN A 87 8.18 -2.72 -8.84
CA GLN A 87 8.12 -3.82 -7.88
C GLN A 87 6.95 -3.68 -6.91
N SER A 88 6.55 -4.80 -6.33
CA SER A 88 5.46 -4.90 -5.35
C SER A 88 5.95 -5.52 -4.05
N ARG A 89 5.38 -5.10 -2.92
CA ARG A 89 5.60 -5.75 -1.62
C ARG A 89 4.28 -5.90 -0.86
N PRO A 90 4.16 -6.95 -0.03
CA PRO A 90 2.99 -7.09 0.83
C PRO A 90 2.98 -5.98 1.87
N LEU A 91 1.80 -5.38 2.07
CA LEU A 91 1.53 -4.39 3.12
C LEU A 91 0.89 -5.05 4.34
N GLY A 92 0.03 -6.05 4.10
CA GLY A 92 -0.73 -6.75 5.12
C GLY A 92 -1.99 -7.37 4.54
N TRP A 93 -2.97 -7.63 5.40
CA TRP A 93 -4.30 -8.07 5.01
C TRP A 93 -5.35 -7.41 5.90
N LEU A 94 -6.58 -7.33 5.41
CA LEU A 94 -7.73 -6.89 6.20
C LEU A 94 -8.94 -7.76 5.92
N ARG A 95 -9.77 -7.96 6.94
CA ARG A 95 -11.07 -8.61 6.87
C ARG A 95 -12.14 -7.62 7.29
N CYS A 96 -12.81 -7.02 6.33
CA CYS A 96 -13.86 -6.01 6.57
C CYS A 96 -15.11 -6.35 5.78
N GLN A 97 -16.28 -6.02 6.32
CA GLN A 97 -17.54 -6.25 5.60
C GLN A 97 -17.66 -5.34 4.39
N GLN A 98 -17.19 -4.10 4.51
CA GLN A 98 -17.23 -3.13 3.43
C GLN A 98 -15.94 -2.30 3.38
N LEU A 99 -15.36 -2.20 2.18
CA LEU A 99 -14.34 -1.20 1.89
C LEU A 99 -15.03 0.12 1.53
N THR A 100 -14.61 1.22 2.16
CA THR A 100 -15.19 2.52 1.87
C THR A 100 -14.68 3.02 0.51
N PRO A 101 -15.56 3.50 -0.39
CA PRO A 101 -15.15 4.15 -1.63
C PRO A 101 -14.25 5.37 -1.36
N GLY A 102 -13.26 5.62 -2.22
CA GLY A 102 -12.30 6.73 -2.05
C GLY A 102 -10.85 6.30 -1.97
N GLY A 103 -10.59 4.99 -1.98
CA GLY A 103 -9.26 4.43 -2.13
C GLY A 103 -8.34 4.63 -0.93
N PRO A 104 -7.12 4.08 -1.01
CA PRO A 104 -6.10 4.24 0.01
C PRO A 104 -5.46 5.63 -0.08
N LEU A 105 -5.23 6.26 1.08
CA LEU A 105 -4.40 7.47 1.19
C LEU A 105 -2.96 7.05 1.47
N VAL A 106 -2.02 7.51 0.67
CA VAL A 106 -0.59 7.19 0.81
C VAL A 106 0.19 8.46 1.12
N THR A 107 0.91 8.44 2.25
CA THR A 107 1.79 9.53 2.69
C THR A 107 3.25 9.10 2.47
N PRO A 108 3.99 9.74 1.54
CA PRO A 108 5.39 9.41 1.25
C PRO A 108 6.33 9.42 2.47
#